data_AF-L0DIU8-F1
#
_entry.id   AF-L0DIU8-F1
#
_cell.length_a   1.000
_cell.length_b   1.000
_cell.length_c   1.000
_cell.angle_alpha   90.00
_cell.angle_beta   90.00
_cell.angle_gamma   90.00
#
_symmetry.space_group_name_H-M   'P 1'
#
loop_
_entity.id
_entity.type
_entity.pdbx_description
1 polymer ?
#
loop_
_entity_poly.entity_id
_entity_poly.type
_entity_poly.pdbx_seq_one_letter_code
_entity_poly.pdbx_strand_id
1 'polypeptide(L)'
;MSESSVVSNLMAVIAERKARPPADRSYVVSLLQAGDPKILGKIAEEAAEVVAAAAEPGDGGRDHLVREAADLIFHALVLLGRHDVPWPAVEAELGRRFGISGIVEKESRSSQS
;
A
#
# COMPACT_ATOMS: atom_id res chain seq x y z
N MET A 1 24.02 -7.68 2.27
CA MET A 1 22.65 -8.17 2.02
C MET A 1 21.74 -7.13 2.64
N SER A 2 20.92 -6.41 1.86
CA SER A 2 20.02 -5.44 2.51
C SER A 2 19.03 -6.21 3.38
N GLU A 3 18.73 -5.67 4.55
CA GLU A 3 17.66 -6.19 5.39
C GLU A 3 16.35 -6.15 4.60
N SER A 4 15.60 -7.25 4.58
CA SER A 4 14.34 -7.31 3.84
C SER A 4 13.27 -6.55 4.62
N SER A 5 12.64 -5.55 3.99
CA SER A 5 11.56 -4.79 4.62
C SER A 5 10.31 -5.65 4.81
N VAL A 6 9.45 -5.29 5.77
CA VAL A 6 8.15 -5.94 5.98
C VAL A 6 7.34 -5.97 4.69
N VAL A 7 7.37 -4.87 3.92
CA VAL A 7 6.68 -4.78 2.63
C VAL A 7 7.24 -5.76 1.61
N SER A 8 8.57 -5.90 1.53
CA SER A 8 9.22 -6.87 0.63
C SER A 8 8.83 -8.31 0.98
N ASN A 9 8.79 -8.64 2.28
CA ASN A 9 8.35 -9.95 2.75
C ASN A 9 6.87 -10.20 2.43
N LEU A 10 5.98 -9.21 2.64
CA LEU A 10 4.57 -9.32 2.28
C LEU A 10 4.37 -9.54 0.78
N MET A 11 5.08 -8.79 -0.07
CA MET A 11 5.01 -8.97 -1.52
C MET A 11 5.51 -10.35 -1.96
N ALA A 12 6.56 -10.88 -1.33
CA ALA A 12 7.04 -12.24 -1.59
C ALA A 12 5.98 -13.29 -1.22
N VAL A 13 5.31 -13.13 -0.06
CA VAL A 13 4.21 -14.01 0.34
C VAL A 13 3.04 -13.90 -0.64
N ILE A 14 2.65 -12.70 -1.06
CA ILE A 14 1.55 -12.50 -2.03
C ILE A 14 1.88 -13.18 -3.37
N ALA A 15 3.10 -13.01 -3.87
CA ALA A 15 3.57 -13.67 -5.08
C ALA A 15 3.57 -15.20 -4.95
N GLU A 16 4.04 -15.73 -3.81
CA GLU A 16 3.99 -17.16 -3.51
C GLU A 16 2.54 -17.68 -3.49
N ARG A 17 1.62 -17.00 -2.81
CA ARG A 17 0.21 -17.41 -2.72
C ARG A 17 -0.50 -17.33 -4.07
N LYS A 18 -0.10 -16.40 -4.95
CA LYS A 18 -0.58 -16.31 -6.34
C LYS A 18 -0.10 -17.49 -7.18
N ALA A 19 1.18 -17.87 -7.05
CA ALA A 19 1.78 -18.95 -7.84
C ALA A 19 1.45 -20.35 -7.33
N ARG A 20 1.37 -20.51 -6.01
CA ARG A 20 1.17 -21.78 -5.30
C ARG A 20 0.14 -21.57 -4.18
N PRO A 21 -1.15 -21.44 -4.54
CA PRO A 21 -2.20 -21.32 -3.54
C PRO A 21 -2.20 -22.59 -2.67
N PRO A 22 -2.07 -22.49 -1.34
CA PRO A 22 -2.11 -23.65 -0.48
C PRO A 22 -3.49 -24.32 -0.48
N ALA A 23 -3.54 -25.56 0.00
CA ALA A 23 -4.80 -26.29 0.17
C ALA A 23 -5.66 -25.77 1.33
N ASP A 24 -5.05 -25.08 2.30
CA ASP A 24 -5.74 -24.48 3.44
C ASP A 24 -6.27 -23.07 3.13
N ARG A 25 -7.14 -22.55 4.02
CA ARG A 25 -7.81 -21.27 3.80
C ARG A 25 -6.84 -20.11 4.04
N SER A 26 -6.34 -19.52 2.97
CA SER A 26 -5.52 -18.30 2.99
C SER A 26 -6.35 -17.05 2.63
N TYR A 27 -6.29 -16.01 3.46
CA TYR A 27 -6.99 -14.75 3.19
C TYR A 27 -6.51 -14.10 1.88
N VAL A 28 -5.20 -14.03 1.66
CA VAL A 28 -4.61 -13.51 0.40
C VAL A 28 -5.13 -14.28 -0.81
N VAL A 29 -5.16 -15.61 -0.75
CA VAL A 29 -5.72 -16.43 -1.85
C VAL A 29 -7.18 -16.10 -2.08
N SER A 30 -7.99 -15.94 -1.04
CA SER A 30 -9.40 -15.60 -1.19
C SER A 30 -9.62 -14.25 -1.87
N LEU A 31 -8.79 -13.25 -1.57
CA LEU A 31 -8.82 -11.94 -2.23
C LEU A 31 -8.39 -12.06 -3.69
N LEU A 32 -7.29 -12.78 -3.96
CA LEU A 32 -6.79 -13.00 -5.33
C LEU A 32 -7.80 -13.78 -6.19
N GLN A 33 -8.53 -14.74 -5.63
CA GLN A 33 -9.58 -15.47 -6.33
C GLN A 33 -10.83 -14.62 -6.56
N ALA A 34 -11.22 -13.79 -5.58
CA ALA A 34 -12.37 -12.90 -5.72
C ALA A 34 -12.13 -11.74 -6.72
N GLY A 35 -10.87 -11.33 -6.87
CA GLY A 35 -10.42 -10.37 -7.86
C GLY A 35 -10.73 -8.90 -7.56
N ASP A 36 -10.59 -8.06 -8.59
CA ASP A 36 -10.59 -6.60 -8.48
C ASP A 36 -11.81 -6.06 -7.70
N PRO A 37 -13.06 -6.50 -7.95
CA PRO A 37 -14.21 -5.95 -7.24
C PRO A 37 -14.10 -6.06 -5.71
N LYS A 38 -13.58 -7.19 -5.22
CA LYS A 38 -13.41 -7.41 -3.78
C LYS A 38 -12.23 -6.62 -3.22
N ILE A 39 -11.10 -6.61 -3.93
CA ILE A 39 -9.88 -5.92 -3.49
C ILE A 39 -10.09 -4.41 -3.48
N LEU A 40 -10.66 -3.84 -4.56
CA LEU A 40 -10.95 -2.42 -4.66
C LEU A 40 -11.99 -1.97 -3.63
N GLY A 41 -12.99 -2.83 -3.35
CA GLY A 41 -13.95 -2.59 -2.27
C GLY A 41 -13.29 -2.47 -0.90
N LYS A 42 -12.35 -3.36 -0.58
CA LYS A 42 -11.56 -3.27 0.66
C LYS A 42 -10.70 -2.01 0.71
N ILE A 43 -10.01 -1.66 -0.38
CA ILE A 43 -9.22 -0.40 -0.43
C ILE A 43 -10.10 0.82 -0.16
N ALA A 44 -11.31 0.88 -0.73
CA ALA A 44 -12.23 1.98 -0.50
C ALA A 44 -12.74 2.03 0.95
N GLU A 45 -13.05 0.87 1.54
CA GLU A 45 -13.41 0.71 2.95
C GLU A 45 -12.28 1.22 3.86
N GLU A 46 -11.07 0.67 3.73
CA GLU A 46 -9.94 1.06 4.59
C GLU A 46 -9.54 2.53 4.43
N ALA A 47 -9.67 3.09 3.22
CA ALA A 47 -9.42 4.51 3.01
C ALA A 47 -10.42 5.39 3.79
N ALA A 48 -11.69 4.98 3.87
CA ALA A 48 -12.69 5.69 4.66
C ALA A 48 -12.43 5.51 6.17
N GLU A 49 -12.01 4.32 6.60
CA GLU A 49 -11.68 4.05 7.99
C GLU A 49 -10.44 4.82 8.46
N VAL A 50 -9.40 4.95 7.63
CA VAL A 50 -8.25 5.82 7.89
C VAL A 50 -8.68 7.27 8.14
N VAL A 51 -9.59 7.80 7.32
CA VAL A 51 -10.10 9.17 7.48
C VAL A 51 -10.88 9.31 8.79
N ALA A 52 -11.71 8.33 9.13
CA ALA A 52 -12.48 8.33 10.37
C ALA A 52 -11.55 8.24 11.60
N ALA A 53 -10.61 7.30 11.61
CA ALA A 53 -9.66 7.10 12.69
C ALA A 53 -8.78 8.32 12.93
N ALA A 54 -8.39 9.04 11.87
CA ALA A 54 -7.62 10.28 11.99
C ALA A 54 -8.39 11.43 12.67
N ALA A 55 -9.73 11.36 12.71
CA ALA A 55 -10.56 12.34 13.39
C ALA A 55 -10.80 12.01 14.88
N GLU A 56 -10.40 10.81 15.33
CA GLU A 56 -10.58 10.38 16.72
C GLU A 56 -9.51 11.02 17.64
N PRO A 57 -9.91 11.56 18.81
CA PRO A 57 -8.98 12.20 19.72
C PRO A 57 -8.25 11.18 20.61
N GLY A 58 -7.06 11.58 21.06
CA GLY A 58 -6.28 10.84 22.06
C GLY A 58 -5.54 9.62 21.50
N ASP A 59 -4.96 8.83 22.40
CA ASP A 59 -4.10 7.70 22.03
C ASP A 59 -4.88 6.57 21.34
N GLY A 60 -6.14 6.37 21.72
CA GLY A 60 -7.01 5.40 21.06
C GLY A 60 -7.19 5.66 19.56
N GLY A 61 -7.36 6.92 19.16
CA GLY A 61 -7.45 7.31 17.75
C GLY A 61 -6.15 7.12 16.98
N ARG A 62 -4.99 7.32 17.64
CA ARG A 62 -3.67 7.05 17.03
C ARG A 62 -3.45 5.57 16.76
N ASP A 63 -3.79 4.72 17.73
CA ASP A 63 -3.68 3.27 17.58
C ASP A 63 -4.64 2.76 16.51
N HIS A 64 -5.85 3.32 16.45
CA HIS A 64 -6.82 3.04 15.40
C HIS A 64 -6.27 3.42 14.02
N LEU A 65 -5.74 4.63 13.86
CA LEU A 65 -5.16 5.10 12.61
C LEU A 65 -4.01 4.20 12.14
N VAL A 66 -3.15 3.72 13.03
CA VAL A 66 -2.07 2.79 12.68
C VAL A 66 -2.63 1.47 12.12
N ARG A 67 -3.70 0.93 12.70
CA ARG A 67 -4.34 -0.30 12.23
C ARG A 67 -4.92 -0.13 10.83
N GLU A 68 -5.71 0.92 10.60
CA GLU A 68 -6.39 1.10 9.31
C GLU A 68 -5.43 1.55 8.20
N ALA A 69 -4.39 2.32 8.54
CA ALA A 69 -3.32 2.63 7.59
C ALA A 69 -2.57 1.36 7.18
N ALA A 70 -2.32 0.43 8.11
CA ALA A 70 -1.70 -0.84 7.80
C ALA A 70 -2.59 -1.72 6.92
N ASP A 71 -3.91 -1.77 7.16
CA ASP A 71 -4.83 -2.56 6.34
C ASP A 71 -5.00 -1.97 4.93
N LEU A 72 -5.08 -0.65 4.81
CA LEU A 72 -5.07 0.04 3.53
C LEU A 72 -3.81 -0.30 2.71
N ILE A 73 -2.63 -0.23 3.35
CA ILE A 73 -1.36 -0.58 2.70
C ILE A 73 -1.36 -2.05 2.31
N PHE A 74 -1.78 -2.95 3.20
CA PHE A 74 -1.87 -4.39 2.92
C PHE A 74 -2.74 -4.67 1.70
N HIS A 75 -3.94 -4.10 1.64
CA HIS A 75 -4.86 -4.27 0.52
C HIS A 75 -4.34 -3.66 -0.78
N ALA A 76 -3.61 -2.54 -0.72
CA ALA A 76 -2.89 -2.00 -1.86
C ALA A 76 -1.79 -2.95 -2.36
N LEU A 77 -0.99 -3.56 -1.47
CA LEU A 77 0.03 -4.54 -1.85
C LEU A 77 -0.58 -5.79 -2.51
N VAL A 78 -1.74 -6.26 -2.04
CA VAL A 78 -2.48 -7.37 -2.67
C VAL A 78 -2.92 -6.98 -4.09
N LEU A 79 -3.41 -5.76 -4.30
CA LEU A 79 -3.74 -5.26 -5.64
C LEU A 79 -2.51 -5.22 -6.55
N LEU A 80 -1.38 -4.70 -6.07
CA LEU A 80 -0.13 -4.66 -6.84
C LEU A 80 0.33 -6.06 -7.23
N GLY A 81 0.38 -7.00 -6.28
CA GLY A 81 0.76 -8.38 -6.54
C GLY A 81 -0.20 -9.10 -7.50
N ARG A 82 -1.49 -8.76 -7.47
CA ARG A 82 -2.47 -9.25 -8.44
C ARG A 82 -2.14 -8.80 -9.86
N HIS A 83 -1.82 -7.52 -10.05
CA HIS A 83 -1.49 -6.95 -11.35
C HIS A 83 -0.01 -7.08 -11.75
N ASP A 84 0.76 -7.90 -11.04
CA ASP A 84 2.19 -8.12 -11.29
C ASP A 84 3.03 -6.83 -11.26
N VAL A 85 2.59 -5.86 -10.45
CA VAL A 85 3.34 -4.62 -10.22
C VAL A 85 4.32 -4.84 -9.06
N PRO A 86 5.64 -4.77 -9.29
CA PRO A 86 6.62 -5.02 -8.24
C PRO A 86 6.74 -3.81 -7.31
N TRP A 87 6.92 -4.06 -6.00
CA TRP A 87 7.11 -3.00 -5.00
C TRP A 87 8.24 -2.00 -5.33
N PRO A 88 9.40 -2.43 -5.85
CA PRO A 88 10.44 -1.50 -6.31
C PRO A 88 9.97 -0.45 -7.33
N ALA A 89 8.94 -0.75 -8.15
CA ALA A 89 8.39 0.25 -9.06
C ALA A 89 7.63 1.36 -8.32
N VAL A 90 6.89 1.00 -7.26
CA VAL A 90 6.21 1.96 -6.38
C VAL A 90 7.22 2.77 -5.57
N GLU A 91 8.26 2.13 -5.02
CA GLU A 91 9.34 2.82 -4.32
C GLU A 91 10.08 3.81 -5.24
N ALA A 92 10.37 3.41 -6.48
CA ALA A 92 10.97 4.31 -7.46
C ALA A 92 10.08 5.54 -7.74
N GLU A 93 8.76 5.34 -7.84
CA GLU A 93 7.80 6.43 -8.01
C GLU A 93 7.75 7.35 -6.78
N LEU A 94 7.71 6.78 -5.58
CA LEU A 94 7.78 7.56 -4.34
C LEU A 94 9.10 8.33 -4.23
N GLY A 95 10.22 7.73 -4.62
CA GLY A 95 11.53 8.36 -4.67
C GLY A 95 11.60 9.52 -5.66
N ARG A 96 10.98 9.39 -6.84
CA ARG A 96 10.83 10.51 -7.78
C ARG A 96 10.11 11.69 -7.14
N ARG A 97 9.04 11.43 -6.36
CA ARG A 97 8.29 12.49 -5.63
C ARG A 97 9.07 13.07 -4.46
N PHE A 98 9.90 12.26 -3.81
CA PHE A 98 10.76 12.71 -2.70
C PHE A 98 11.84 13.69 -3.17
N GLY A 99 12.42 13.45 -4.35
CA GLY A 99 13.42 14.34 -4.97
C GLY A 99 12.86 15.63 -5.58
N ILE A 100 11.54 15.73 -5.72
CA ILE A 100 10.82 16.93 -6.19
C ILE A 100 10.14 17.55 -4.98
N SER A 101 10.90 18.15 -4.06
CA SER A 101 10.27 19.03 -3.08
C SER A 101 9.71 20.24 -3.84
N GLY A 102 8.50 20.68 -3.50
CA GLY A 102 7.80 21.80 -4.17
C GLY A 102 8.51 23.16 -4.10
N ILE A 103 9.71 23.21 -3.51
CA ILE A 103 10.62 24.36 -3.52
C ILE A 103 11.37 24.40 -4.87
N VAL A 104 11.92 23.27 -5.33
CA VAL A 104 12.67 23.19 -6.60
C VAL A 104 11.75 23.44 -7.80
N GLU A 105 10.49 23.00 -7.70
CA GLU A 105 9.46 23.24 -8.72
C GLU A 105 8.94 24.70 -8.71
N LYS A 106 9.03 25.41 -7.57
CA LYS A 106 8.75 26.85 -7.50
C LYS A 106 9.91 27.67 -8.06
N GLU A 107 11.16 27.31 -7.73
CA GLU A 107 12.36 28.02 -8.20
C GLU A 107 12.57 27.88 -9.71
N SER A 108 12.23 26.73 -10.30
CA SER A 108 12.29 26.53 -11.76
C SER A 108 11.23 27.32 -12.53
N ARG A 109 10.11 27.70 -11.89
CA ARG A 109 9.09 28.59 -12.47
C ARG A 109 9.51 30.06 -12.40
N SER A 110 10.19 30.47 -11.33
CA SER A 110 10.68 31.86 -11.16
C SER A 110 11.85 32.21 -12.07
N SER A 111 12.64 31.22 -12.51
CA SER A 111 13.83 31.41 -13.35
C SER A 111 13.55 31.33 -14.85
N GLN A 112 12.30 31.05 -15.25
CA GLN A 112 11.80 31.14 -16.62
C GLN A 112 10.90 32.37 -16.86
N SER A 113 10.85 33.31 -15.90
CA SER A 113 10.12 34.57 -16.00
C SER A 113 11.06 35.75 -16.23
#